data_AF-A0A816B569-F1
#
_entry.id   AF-A0A816B569-F1
#
_cell.length_a   1.000
_cell.length_b   1.000
_cell.length_c   1.000
_cell.angle_alpha   90.00
_cell.angle_beta   90.00
_cell.angle_gamma   90.00
#
_symmetry.space_group_name_H-M   'P 1'
#
loop_
_entity.id
_entity.type
_entity.pdbx_description
1 polymer ?
#
loop_
_entity_poly.entity_id
_entity_poly.type
_entity_poly.pdbx_seq_one_letter_code
_entity_poly.pdbx_strand_id
1 'polypeptide(L)'
;MLKIEPNIMPLLNDPQHPIFHYQWNARNWIEQFRKLELSEQHSKTYDLHHHLLRVTVMLNTIGVLRKRRYMINDKEVSLKPPGVKTSASNLKIPYASTSVKVVNEDCLIIYQKLVSEGRRPLLLNMANQTNPGGGYRKGDGAQEENLLRRSNYYQSLDIEISDNDASERLHCDDKC
;
A
#
# COMPACT_ATOMS: atom_id res chain seq x y z
N MET A 1 28.86 -16.05 -4.25
CA MET A 1 28.50 -14.64 -4.01
C MET A 1 27.32 -14.63 -3.06
N LEU A 2 27.49 -14.15 -1.82
CA LEU A 2 26.36 -13.99 -0.89
C LEU A 2 25.45 -12.90 -1.48
N LYS A 3 24.22 -13.27 -1.87
CA LYS A 3 23.19 -12.30 -2.24
C LYS A 3 22.73 -11.61 -0.96
N ILE A 4 23.40 -10.54 -0.58
CA ILE A 4 22.93 -9.65 0.48
C ILE A 4 21.76 -8.86 -0.13
N GLU A 5 20.53 -9.33 0.10
CA GLU A 5 19.34 -8.54 -0.21
C GLU A 5 19.24 -7.40 0.81
N PRO A 6 18.93 -6.16 0.38
CA PRO A 6 18.74 -5.07 1.31
C PRO A 6 17.58 -5.40 2.27
N ASN A 7 17.93 -5.63 3.54
CA ASN A 7 16.97 -5.93 4.58
C ASN A 7 16.49 -4.62 5.21
N ILE A 8 15.20 -4.29 5.02
CA ILE A 8 14.57 -3.09 5.55
C ILE A 8 14.05 -3.26 6.99
N MET A 9 14.09 -4.47 7.55
CA MET A 9 13.60 -4.76 8.90
C MET A 9 14.33 -3.98 10.00
N PRO A 10 15.65 -3.78 9.98
CA PRO A 10 16.34 -2.96 10.98
C PRO A 10 15.78 -1.53 11.02
N LEU A 11 15.43 -0.97 9.86
CA LEU A 11 14.81 0.34 9.75
C LEU A 11 13.39 0.34 10.30
N LEU A 12 12.58 -0.67 9.95
CA LEU A 12 11.21 -0.80 10.42
C LEU A 12 11.11 -1.04 11.93
N ASN A 13 12.12 -1.68 12.52
CA ASN A 13 12.21 -2.01 13.93
C ASN A 13 12.80 -0.88 14.80
N ASP A 14 13.20 0.24 14.20
CA ASP A 14 13.62 1.44 14.91
C ASP A 14 12.58 2.57 14.74
N PRO A 15 11.60 2.69 15.65
CA PRO A 15 10.60 3.75 15.59
C PRO A 15 11.18 5.17 15.72
N GLN A 16 12.39 5.31 16.26
CA GLN A 16 13.06 6.61 16.43
C GLN A 16 13.87 7.01 15.20
N HIS A 17 13.97 6.13 14.20
CA HIS A 17 14.74 6.40 13.01
C HIS A 17 14.25 7.70 12.32
N PRO A 18 15.15 8.62 11.94
CA PRO A 18 14.77 9.94 11.37
C PRO A 18 13.80 9.87 10.19
N ILE A 19 13.86 8.79 9.41
CA ILE A 19 12.98 8.57 8.25
C ILE A 19 11.49 8.66 8.59
N PHE A 20 11.10 8.27 9.81
CA PHE A 20 9.71 8.35 10.24
C PHE A 20 9.33 9.74 10.75
N HIS A 21 10.30 10.62 11.01
CA HIS A 21 10.10 11.96 11.54
C HIS A 21 10.13 13.07 10.49
N TYR A 22 10.62 12.79 9.28
CA TYR A 22 10.57 13.74 8.18
C TYR A 22 9.14 14.05 7.74
N GLN A 23 8.89 15.31 7.39
CA GLN A 23 7.64 15.73 6.78
C GLN A 23 7.59 15.23 5.33
N TRP A 24 6.51 14.53 4.97
CA TRP A 24 6.32 14.04 3.61
C TRP A 24 6.25 15.21 2.60
N ASN A 25 7.09 15.16 1.57
CA ASN A 25 7.10 16.13 0.48
C ASN A 25 6.70 15.46 -0.83
N ALA A 26 5.39 15.42 -1.09
CA ALA A 26 4.83 14.81 -2.29
C ALA A 26 5.33 15.47 -3.58
N ARG A 27 5.54 16.79 -3.58
CA ARG A 27 6.00 17.53 -4.77
C ARG A 27 7.40 17.11 -5.16
N ASN A 28 8.32 17.08 -4.19
CA ASN A 28 9.68 16.64 -4.42
C ASN A 28 9.73 15.16 -4.86
N TRP A 29 8.93 14.29 -4.25
CA TRP A 29 8.85 12.89 -4.67
C TRP A 29 8.38 12.75 -6.14
N ILE A 30 7.32 13.47 -6.53
CA ILE A 30 6.81 13.46 -7.92
C ILE A 30 7.87 13.98 -8.90
N GLU A 31 8.57 15.06 -8.53
CA GLU A 31 9.63 15.61 -9.35
C GLU A 31 10.78 14.62 -9.55
N GLN A 32 11.24 13.97 -8.48
CA GLN A 32 12.28 12.95 -8.54
C GLN A 32 11.84 11.75 -9.38
N PHE A 33 10.59 11.28 -9.19
CA PHE A 33 10.06 10.15 -9.94
C PHE A 33 9.98 10.45 -11.44
N ARG A 34 9.46 11.62 -11.83
CA ARG A 34 9.40 12.05 -13.24
C ARG A 34 10.78 12.24 -13.86
N LYS A 35 11.73 12.82 -13.11
CA LYS A 35 13.12 12.97 -13.59
C LYS A 35 13.73 11.61 -13.93
N LEU A 36 13.45 10.58 -13.14
CA LEU A 36 13.87 9.22 -13.45
C LEU A 36 13.17 8.72 -14.72
N GLU A 37 11.86 8.85 -14.85
CA GLU A 37 11.12 8.39 -16.05
C GLU A 37 11.63 9.01 -17.37
N LEU A 38 12.18 10.24 -17.30
CA LEU A 38 12.77 10.95 -18.44
C LEU A 38 14.25 10.61 -18.70
N SER A 39 14.92 9.93 -17.78
CA SER A 39 16.33 9.52 -17.92
C SER A 39 16.47 8.23 -18.75
N GLU A 40 17.67 7.94 -19.26
CA GLU A 40 17.92 6.73 -20.05
C GLU A 40 17.51 5.46 -19.28
N GLN A 41 16.45 4.82 -19.78
CA GLN A 41 15.86 3.63 -19.20
C GLN A 41 16.82 2.42 -19.34
N HIS A 42 16.75 1.49 -18.38
CA HIS A 42 17.43 0.16 -18.39
C HIS A 42 18.86 0.08 -17.79
N SER A 43 19.29 1.03 -16.96
CA SER A 43 20.46 0.83 -16.09
C SER A 43 20.08 0.18 -14.75
N LYS A 44 20.93 -0.70 -14.21
CA LYS A 44 20.76 -1.22 -12.83
C LYS A 44 20.61 -0.10 -11.80
N THR A 45 21.27 1.03 -12.04
CA THR A 45 21.16 2.23 -11.19
C THR A 45 19.78 2.86 -11.32
N TYR A 46 19.21 2.94 -12.53
CA TYR A 46 17.86 3.46 -12.78
C TYR A 46 16.82 2.65 -12.00
N ASP A 47 16.88 1.32 -12.11
CA ASP A 47 15.96 0.43 -11.41
C ASP A 47 16.04 0.66 -9.90
N LEU A 48 17.27 0.65 -9.34
CA LEU A 48 17.50 0.89 -7.92
C LEU A 48 16.87 2.19 -7.43
N HIS A 49 16.98 3.29 -8.18
CA HIS A 49 16.37 4.57 -7.79
C HIS A 49 14.84 4.51 -7.78
N HIS A 50 14.20 3.84 -8.74
CA HIS A 50 12.75 3.62 -8.73
C HIS A 50 12.31 2.81 -7.51
N HIS A 51 13.04 1.72 -7.22
CA HIS A 51 12.79 0.89 -6.05
C HIS A 51 12.90 1.72 -4.75
N LEU A 52 13.98 2.50 -4.60
CA LEU A 52 14.19 3.36 -3.43
C LEU A 52 13.09 4.40 -3.28
N LEU A 53 12.69 5.10 -4.34
CA LEU A 53 11.58 6.06 -4.27
C LEU A 53 10.28 5.41 -3.81
N ARG A 54 9.94 4.22 -4.31
CA ARG A 54 8.74 3.49 -3.86
C ARG A 54 8.85 3.02 -2.41
N VAL A 55 10.05 2.61 -1.97
CA VAL A 55 10.34 2.26 -0.58
C VAL A 55 10.13 3.47 0.34
N THR A 56 10.50 4.69 -0.07
CA THR A 56 10.23 5.88 0.75
C THR A 56 8.74 6.12 0.98
N VAL A 57 7.89 5.87 -0.04
CA VAL A 57 6.42 5.97 0.11
C VAL A 57 5.93 4.94 1.12
N MET A 58 6.40 3.69 1.01
CA MET A 58 6.04 2.61 1.94
C MET A 58 6.39 2.98 3.38
N LEU A 59 7.63 3.41 3.64
CA LEU A 59 8.09 3.78 4.98
C LEU A 59 7.30 4.95 5.55
N ASN A 60 7.00 5.96 4.72
CA ASN A 60 6.14 7.06 5.11
C ASN A 60 4.74 6.57 5.49
N THR A 61 4.12 5.71 4.69
CA THR A 61 2.78 5.15 4.97
C THR A 61 2.76 4.37 6.27
N ILE A 62 3.76 3.52 6.53
CA ILE A 62 3.90 2.80 7.81
C ILE A 62 4.03 3.78 8.98
N GLY A 63 4.90 4.80 8.86
CA GLY A 63 5.07 5.83 9.87
C GLY A 63 3.78 6.59 10.17
N VAL A 64 3.03 6.95 9.14
CA VAL A 64 1.73 7.63 9.24
C VAL A 64 0.70 6.77 9.97
N LEU A 65 0.62 5.46 9.66
CA LEU A 65 -0.33 4.57 10.32
C LEU A 65 0.03 4.31 11.78
N ARG A 66 1.33 4.13 12.10
CA ARG A 66 1.81 4.02 13.49
C ARG A 66 1.47 5.28 14.30
N LYS A 67 1.69 6.46 13.72
CA LYS A 67 1.37 7.75 14.36
C LYS A 67 -0.14 8.07 14.38
N ARG A 68 -0.93 7.37 13.56
CA ARG A 68 -2.36 7.62 13.29
C ARG A 68 -2.66 9.06 12.89
N ARG A 69 -1.72 9.71 12.21
CA ARG A 69 -1.85 11.09 11.72
C ARG A 69 -0.80 11.42 10.67
N TYR A 70 -1.10 12.40 9.83
CA TYR A 70 -0.17 12.95 8.84
C TYR A 70 -0.50 14.41 8.55
N MET A 71 0.38 15.11 7.83
CA MET A 71 0.22 16.53 7.51
C MET A 71 -0.11 16.71 6.02
N ILE A 72 -1.05 17.60 5.72
CA ILE A 72 -1.33 18.11 4.36
C ILE A 72 -1.33 19.63 4.43
N ASN A 73 -0.43 20.31 3.71
CA ASN A 73 -0.32 21.78 3.71
C ASN A 73 -0.33 22.34 5.16
N ASP A 74 0.51 21.77 6.01
CA ASP A 74 0.65 22.10 7.44
C ASP A 74 -0.61 21.93 8.30
N LYS A 75 -1.64 21.27 7.77
CA LYS A 75 -2.81 20.84 8.52
C LYS A 75 -2.67 19.37 8.89
N GLU A 76 -2.85 19.08 10.17
CA GLU A 76 -2.88 17.71 10.66
C GLU A 76 -4.19 17.02 10.26
N VAL A 77 -4.06 15.79 9.77
CA VAL A 77 -5.17 14.88 9.49
C VAL A 77 -5.03 13.68 10.41
N SER A 78 -5.97 13.51 11.33
CA SER A 78 -6.04 12.34 12.21
C SER A 78 -6.64 11.14 11.46
N LEU A 79 -6.03 9.97 11.63
CA LEU A 79 -6.48 8.71 11.06
C LEU A 79 -7.17 7.86 12.12
N LYS A 80 -8.39 7.42 11.83
CA LYS A 80 -9.12 6.42 12.61
C LYS A 80 -9.37 5.21 11.70
N PRO A 81 -8.33 4.41 11.38
CA PRO A 81 -8.49 3.27 10.49
C PRO A 81 -9.51 2.30 11.11
N PRO A 82 -10.54 1.89 10.36
CA PRO A 82 -11.43 0.84 10.86
C PRO A 82 -10.62 -0.45 11.04
N GLY A 83 -10.95 -1.21 12.07
CA GLY A 83 -10.42 -2.56 12.22
C GLY A 83 -10.73 -3.41 10.98
N VAL A 84 -9.83 -4.32 10.66
CA VAL A 84 -10.03 -5.27 9.56
C VAL A 84 -11.23 -6.15 9.92
N LYS A 85 -12.25 -6.16 9.06
CA LYS A 85 -13.43 -7.01 9.23
C LYS A 85 -13.56 -7.91 8.01
N THR A 86 -13.45 -9.20 8.22
CA THR A 86 -13.82 -10.19 7.21
C THR A 86 -15.33 -10.38 7.28
N SER A 87 -16.02 -10.20 6.16
CA SER A 87 -17.46 -10.42 6.08
C SER A 87 -17.76 -11.47 5.00
N ALA A 88 -18.40 -12.56 5.39
CA ALA A 88 -19.08 -13.43 4.44
C ALA A 88 -20.44 -12.81 4.09
N SER A 89 -20.81 -12.82 2.82
CA SER A 89 -22.14 -12.40 2.37
C SER A 89 -22.87 -13.57 1.72
N ASN A 90 -24.12 -13.78 2.11
CA ASN A 90 -25.00 -14.70 1.41
C ASN A 90 -25.27 -14.23 -0.02
N LEU A 91 -25.44 -15.18 -0.94
CA LEU A 91 -25.82 -14.89 -2.32
C LEU A 91 -27.15 -14.11 -2.33
N LYS A 92 -27.12 -12.92 -2.92
CA LYS A 92 -28.32 -12.11 -3.13
C LYS A 92 -28.96 -12.46 -4.47
N ILE A 93 -30.24 -12.16 -4.61
CA ILE A 93 -30.95 -12.22 -5.89
C ILE A 93 -30.20 -11.31 -6.88
N PRO A 94 -29.84 -11.80 -8.08
CA PRO A 94 -29.14 -11.00 -9.08
C PRO A 94 -29.93 -9.74 -9.46
N TYR A 95 -29.22 -8.66 -9.74
CA TYR A 95 -29.80 -7.47 -10.36
C TYR A 95 -30.26 -7.80 -11.78
N ALA A 96 -31.28 -7.08 -12.28
CA ALA A 96 -31.82 -7.27 -13.63
C ALA A 96 -30.79 -6.99 -14.75
N SER A 97 -29.77 -6.16 -14.48
CA SER A 97 -28.70 -5.86 -15.42
C SER A 97 -27.41 -5.42 -14.70
N THR A 98 -26.28 -5.57 -15.38
CA THR A 98 -24.94 -5.17 -14.90
C THR A 98 -24.31 -4.22 -15.91
N SER A 99 -23.88 -3.04 -15.45
CA SER A 99 -23.09 -2.12 -16.27
C SER A 99 -21.61 -2.44 -16.14
N VAL A 100 -20.93 -2.67 -17.27
CA VAL A 100 -19.50 -2.96 -17.33
C VAL A 100 -18.79 -1.83 -18.06
N LYS A 101 -17.66 -1.37 -17.51
CA LYS A 101 -16.82 -0.32 -18.10
C LYS A 101 -15.36 -0.74 -18.03
N VAL A 102 -14.61 -0.47 -19.10
CA VAL A 102 -13.16 -0.64 -19.15
C VAL A 102 -12.55 0.75 -19.26
N VAL A 103 -11.62 1.05 -18.36
CA VAL A 103 -10.95 2.35 -18.28
C VAL A 103 -9.45 2.13 -18.06
N ASN A 104 -8.63 2.96 -18.68
CA ASN A 104 -7.18 2.97 -18.45
C ASN A 104 -6.88 3.94 -17.30
N GLU A 105 -7.12 3.49 -16.06
CA GLU A 105 -6.99 4.33 -14.86
C GLU A 105 -6.55 3.51 -13.65
N ASP A 106 -5.87 4.15 -12.70
CA ASP A 106 -5.43 3.52 -11.45
C ASP A 106 -6.64 3.10 -10.60
N CYS A 107 -6.55 1.90 -10.02
CA CYS A 107 -7.67 1.28 -9.32
C CYS A 107 -8.11 2.07 -8.07
N LEU A 108 -7.18 2.75 -7.37
CA LEU A 108 -7.51 3.60 -6.22
C LEU A 108 -8.10 4.95 -6.65
N ILE A 109 -7.77 5.45 -7.84
CA ILE A 109 -8.41 6.65 -8.41
C ILE A 109 -9.88 6.35 -8.73
N ILE A 110 -10.16 5.21 -9.39
CA ILE A 110 -11.54 4.77 -9.63
C ILE A 110 -12.28 4.50 -8.33
N TYR A 111 -11.63 3.85 -7.35
CA TYR A 111 -12.22 3.60 -6.04
C TYR A 111 -12.61 4.91 -5.35
N GLN A 112 -11.70 5.89 -5.29
CA GLN A 112 -11.96 7.20 -4.70
C GLN A 112 -13.10 7.93 -5.41
N LYS A 113 -13.14 7.89 -6.75
CA LYS A 113 -14.23 8.47 -7.53
C LYS A 113 -15.57 7.85 -7.16
N LEU A 114 -15.68 6.52 -7.13
CA LEU A 114 -16.92 5.82 -6.77
C LEU A 114 -17.35 6.14 -5.33
N VAL A 115 -16.42 6.25 -4.38
CA VAL A 115 -16.72 6.68 -3.01
C VAL A 115 -17.26 8.12 -2.99
N SER A 116 -16.67 9.04 -3.76
CA SER A 116 -17.14 10.43 -3.86
C SER A 116 -18.55 10.53 -4.47
N GLU A 117 -18.96 9.55 -5.27
CA GLU A 117 -20.32 9.39 -5.80
C GLU A 117 -21.29 8.70 -4.80
N GLY A 118 -20.86 8.46 -3.55
CA GLY A 118 -21.67 7.84 -2.50
C GLY A 118 -21.77 6.31 -2.61
N ARG A 119 -20.92 5.66 -3.41
CA ARG A 119 -20.89 4.19 -3.54
C ARG A 119 -20.03 3.55 -2.44
N ARG A 120 -20.21 2.24 -2.25
CA ARG A 120 -19.39 1.37 -1.39
C ARG A 120 -18.70 0.29 -2.24
N PRO A 121 -17.69 0.67 -3.07
CA PRO A 121 -17.07 -0.26 -4.00
C PRO A 121 -16.24 -1.33 -3.28
N LEU A 122 -16.16 -2.50 -3.91
CA LEU A 122 -15.17 -3.54 -3.59
C LEU A 122 -14.00 -3.42 -4.57
N LEU A 123 -12.79 -3.64 -4.06
CA LEU A 123 -11.57 -3.58 -4.85
C LEU A 123 -10.90 -4.95 -4.81
N LEU A 124 -10.62 -5.53 -5.98
CA LEU A 124 -9.85 -6.75 -6.09
C LEU A 124 -8.36 -6.44 -5.90
N ASN A 125 -7.71 -7.11 -4.95
CA ASN A 125 -6.25 -7.17 -4.89
C ASN A 125 -5.75 -8.27 -5.85
N MET A 126 -4.81 -7.95 -6.73
CA MET A 126 -4.11 -8.92 -7.56
C MET A 126 -2.96 -9.53 -6.76
N ALA A 127 -3.32 -10.25 -5.69
CA ALA A 127 -2.39 -10.72 -4.68
C ALA A 127 -1.34 -11.68 -5.22
N ASN A 128 -0.11 -11.52 -4.77
CA ASN A 128 0.94 -12.51 -4.94
C ASN A 128 0.61 -13.76 -4.11
N GLN A 129 0.67 -14.93 -4.75
CA GLN A 129 0.30 -16.21 -4.12
C GLN A 129 1.24 -16.62 -2.97
N THR A 130 2.51 -16.22 -3.01
CA THR A 130 3.55 -16.74 -2.13
C THR A 130 4.08 -15.72 -1.14
N ASN A 131 4.08 -14.43 -1.50
CA ASN A 131 4.64 -13.36 -0.68
C ASN A 131 3.54 -12.32 -0.38
N PRO A 132 3.01 -12.25 0.84
CA PRO A 132 1.99 -11.26 1.20
C PRO A 132 2.46 -9.83 0.91
N GLY A 133 1.70 -9.08 0.11
CA GLY A 133 2.08 -7.75 -0.32
C GLY A 133 3.12 -7.69 -1.43
N GLY A 134 3.50 -8.84 -2.00
CA GLY A 134 4.43 -8.94 -3.11
C GLY A 134 5.81 -8.36 -2.78
N GLY A 135 6.35 -7.57 -3.72
CA GLY A 135 7.67 -6.94 -3.58
C GLY A 135 7.62 -5.53 -3.00
N TYR A 136 6.58 -5.15 -2.25
CA TYR A 136 6.40 -3.76 -1.84
C TYR A 136 7.56 -3.22 -0.98
N ARG A 137 8.16 -4.09 -0.15
CA ARG A 137 9.37 -3.83 0.65
C ARG A 137 10.64 -3.64 -0.18
N LYS A 138 10.66 -4.22 -1.39
CA LYS A 138 11.73 -4.08 -2.38
C LYS A 138 11.49 -2.89 -3.31
N GLY A 139 10.31 -2.26 -3.27
CA GLY A 139 9.95 -1.16 -4.15
C GLY A 139 9.37 -1.62 -5.51
N ASP A 140 8.77 -2.80 -5.57
CA ASP A 140 8.15 -3.29 -6.80
C ASP A 140 6.89 -2.48 -7.14
N GLY A 141 6.55 -2.42 -8.43
CA GLY A 141 5.62 -1.44 -9.00
C GLY A 141 4.23 -1.96 -9.36
N ALA A 142 3.87 -3.20 -9.01
CA ALA A 142 2.59 -3.77 -9.43
C ALA A 142 1.41 -3.27 -8.56
N GLN A 143 0.21 -3.75 -8.88
CA GLN A 143 -1.04 -3.25 -8.31
C GLN A 143 -1.11 -3.49 -6.80
N GLU A 144 -0.77 -4.70 -6.35
CA GLU A 144 -0.77 -5.06 -4.93
C GLU A 144 0.13 -4.11 -4.12
N GLU A 145 1.37 -3.90 -4.56
CA GLU A 145 2.31 -3.06 -3.84
C GLU A 145 1.84 -1.59 -3.78
N ASN A 146 1.13 -1.13 -4.81
CA ASN A 146 0.52 0.20 -4.84
C ASN A 146 -0.61 0.32 -3.79
N LEU A 147 -1.43 -0.73 -3.63
CA LEU A 147 -2.44 -0.80 -2.56
C LEU A 147 -1.80 -0.71 -1.18
N LEU A 148 -0.74 -1.48 -0.92
CA LEU A 148 -0.04 -1.44 0.38
C LEU A 148 0.60 -0.07 0.66
N ARG A 149 1.13 0.60 -0.36
CA ARG A 149 1.75 1.94 -0.21
C ARG A 149 0.75 3.06 0.04
N ARG A 150 -0.54 2.90 -0.28
CA ARG A 150 -1.54 3.99 -0.24
C ARG A 150 -2.73 3.70 0.67
N SER A 151 -2.67 2.66 1.47
CA SER A 151 -3.75 2.27 2.38
C SER A 151 -3.22 1.62 3.65
N ASN A 152 -4.12 1.20 4.54
CA ASN A 152 -3.79 0.39 5.70
C ASN A 152 -3.82 -1.13 5.43
N TYR A 153 -3.85 -1.53 4.15
CA TYR A 153 -4.04 -2.92 3.77
C TYR A 153 -2.96 -3.86 4.31
N TYR A 154 -1.72 -3.38 4.51
CA TYR A 154 -0.66 -4.20 5.11
C TYR A 154 -1.03 -4.72 6.51
N GLN A 155 -1.87 -4.00 7.27
CA GLN A 155 -2.30 -4.45 8.60
C GLN A 155 -3.14 -5.75 8.54
N SER A 156 -3.75 -6.03 7.39
CA SER A 156 -4.55 -7.24 7.14
C SER A 156 -3.75 -8.43 6.60
N LEU A 157 -2.56 -8.18 6.03
CA LEU A 157 -1.77 -9.21 5.32
C LEU A 157 -0.40 -9.47 5.94
N ASP A 158 0.28 -8.43 6.43
CA ASP A 158 1.67 -8.50 6.83
C ASP A 158 1.78 -8.57 8.36
N ILE A 159 1.85 -9.81 8.85
CA ILE A 159 1.92 -10.15 10.28
C ILE A 159 3.18 -9.57 10.93
N GLU A 160 4.29 -9.46 10.19
CA GLU A 160 5.57 -9.02 10.74
C GLU A 160 5.63 -7.51 10.99
N ILE A 161 4.87 -6.70 10.23
CA ILE A 161 4.78 -5.24 10.44
C ILE A 161 3.52 -4.86 11.24
N SER A 162 2.45 -5.66 11.16
CA SER A 162 1.22 -5.34 11.88
C SER A 162 1.44 -5.44 13.39
N ASP A 163 1.15 -4.38 14.14
CA ASP A 163 1.07 -4.47 15.60
C ASP A 163 0.01 -5.52 15.97
N ASN A 164 0.39 -6.50 16.81
CA ASN A 164 -0.38 -7.72 17.14
C ASN A 164 -1.76 -7.47 17.79
N ASP A 165 -2.10 -6.23 18.14
CA ASP A 165 -3.23 -5.93 19.03
C ASP A 165 -4.59 -5.68 18.33
N ALA A 166 -4.69 -5.79 16.99
CA ALA A 166 -5.83 -5.19 16.27
C ALA A 166 -6.70 -6.09 15.37
N SER A 167 -6.48 -7.40 15.26
CA SER A 167 -7.37 -8.23 14.42
C SER A 167 -7.60 -9.64 14.96
N GLU A 168 -8.86 -9.98 15.26
CA GLU A 168 -9.34 -11.36 15.24
C GLU A 168 -9.20 -11.87 13.80
N ARG A 169 -8.20 -12.72 13.55
CA ARG A 169 -7.96 -13.33 12.24
C ARG A 169 -8.66 -14.68 12.20
N LEU A 170 -9.46 -14.88 11.16
CA LEU A 170 -10.01 -16.20 10.85
C LEU A 170 -8.99 -16.93 9.98
N HIS A 171 -8.46 -18.03 10.49
CA HIS A 171 -7.65 -18.98 9.72
C HIS A 171 -8.60 -19.98 9.04
N CYS A 172 -8.39 -20.31 7.76
CA CYS A 172 -8.96 -21.55 7.21
C CYS A 172 -8.19 -22.67 7.90
N ASP A 173 -8.86 -23.45 8.75
CA ASP A 173 -8.37 -24.78 9.10
C ASP A 173 -8.40 -25.65 7.84
N ASP A 174 -7.59 -26.71 7.79
CA ASP A 174 -7.32 -27.64 6.65
C ASP A 174 -8.54 -28.38 6.07
N LYS A 175 -9.75 -27.85 6.24
CA LYS A 175 -11.01 -28.32 5.66
C LYS A 175 -11.67 -27.24 4.78
N CYS A 176 -10.83 -26.51 4.05
CA CYS A 176 -11.17 -25.79 2.82
C CYS A 176 -10.59 -26.65 1.67
#